data_AF-A0A8S8X7P4-F1
#
_entry.id   AF-A0A8S8X7P4-F1
#
_cell.length_a   1.000
_cell.length_b   1.000
_cell.length_c   1.000
_cell.angle_alpha   90.00
_cell.angle_beta   90.00
_cell.angle_gamma   90.00
#
_symmetry.space_group_name_H-M   'P 1'
#
loop_
_entity.id
_entity.type
_entity.pdbx_description
1 polymer ?
#
loop_
_entity_poly.entity_id
_entity_poly.type
_entity_poly.pdbx_seq_one_letter_code
_entity_poly.pdbx_strand_id
1 'polypeptide(L)' 'MSQVALGELTGVKPARISEYESGLYAPTIDMLERFADAFDVPIAALFDETDFDEKPKRKKR' A
#
# COMPACT_ATOMS: atom_id res chain seq x y z
N MET A 1 -12.83 -5.13 -1.92
CA MET A 1 -12.97 -3.81 -1.25
C MET A 1 -12.61 -2.71 -2.26
N SER A 2 -13.18 -1.50 -2.16
CA SER A 2 -12.82 -0.35 -3.01
C SER A 2 -11.78 0.55 -2.33
N GLN A 3 -11.06 1.39 -3.09
CA GLN A 3 -10.12 2.38 -2.52
C GLN A 3 -10.80 3.36 -1.56
N VAL A 4 -12.07 3.70 -1.82
CA VAL A 4 -12.85 4.57 -0.94
C VAL A 4 -13.11 3.88 0.40
N ALA A 5 -13.60 2.64 0.37
CA ALA A 5 -13.88 1.86 1.57
C ALA A 5 -12.59 1.59 2.38
N LEU A 6 -11.48 1.26 1.72
CA LEU A 6 -10.20 1.08 2.40
C LEU A 6 -9.71 2.38 3.04
N GLY A 7 -9.91 3.51 2.36
CA GLY A 7 -9.55 4.82 2.88
C GLY A 7 -10.34 5.24 4.12
N GLU A 8 -11.64 4.93 4.13
CA GLU A 8 -12.52 5.13 5.29
C GLU A 8 -12.08 4.28 6.49
N LEU A 9 -11.68 3.03 6.26
CA LEU A 9 -11.22 2.12 7.31
C LEU A 9 -9.85 2.51 7.90
N THR A 10 -8.92 2.98 7.06
CA THR A 10 -7.51 3.19 7.44
C THR A 10 -7.13 4.65 7.69
N GLY A 11 -8.04 5.58 7.38
CA GLY A 11 -7.79 7.03 7.42
C GLY A 11 -6.90 7.53 6.28
N VAL A 12 -6.64 6.69 5.26
CA VAL A 12 -5.83 7.03 4.11
C VAL A 12 -6.71 7.60 3.00
N LYS A 13 -6.29 8.70 2.38
CA LYS A 13 -7.05 9.27 1.25
C LYS A 13 -7.07 8.28 0.07
N PRO A 14 -8.21 8.10 -0.64
CA PRO A 14 -8.28 7.19 -1.79
C PRO A 14 -7.24 7.47 -2.87
N ALA A 15 -6.95 8.75 -3.13
CA ALA A 15 -5.89 9.16 -4.05
C ALA A 15 -4.51 8.60 -3.63
N ARG A 16 -4.21 8.57 -2.33
CA ARG A 16 -2.93 8.07 -1.80
C ARG A 16 -2.82 6.55 -1.94
N ILE A 17 -3.94 5.84 -1.79
CA ILE A 17 -4.02 4.39 -2.04
C ILE A 17 -3.72 4.08 -3.51
N SER A 18 -4.31 4.84 -4.45
CA SER A 18 -4.02 4.72 -5.88
C SER A 18 -2.52 4.96 -6.20
N GLU A 19 -1.88 5.89 -5.51
CA GLU A 19 -0.44 6.11 -5.65
C GLU A 19 0.41 4.93 -5.15
N TYR A 20 -0.04 4.21 -4.12
CA TYR A 20 0.61 2.98 -3.65
C TYR A 20 0.44 1.84 -4.65
N GLU A 21 -0.78 1.61 -5.13
CA GLU A 21 -1.09 0.56 -6.10
C GLU A 21 -0.37 0.76 -7.45
N SER A 22 -0.17 2.01 -7.86
CA SER A 22 0.57 2.34 -9.09
C SER A 22 2.09 2.33 -8.93
N GLY A 23 2.60 2.07 -7.72
CA GLY A 23 4.03 2.10 -7.41
C GLY A 23 4.66 3.48 -7.46
N LEU A 24 3.86 4.56 -7.53
CA LEU A 24 4.37 5.93 -7.52
C LEU A 24 5.03 6.27 -6.18
N TYR A 25 4.44 5.77 -5.09
CA TYR A 25 5.01 5.83 -3.75
C TYR A 25 4.97 4.45 -3.09
N ALA A 26 5.94 4.19 -2.23
CA ALA A 26 5.87 3.06 -1.32
C ALA A 26 5.17 3.49 -0.01
N PRO A 27 4.26 2.68 0.54
CA PRO A 27 3.72 2.89 1.88
C PRO A 27 4.81 2.72 2.95
N THR A 28 4.59 3.32 4.12
CA THR A 28 5.43 3.05 5.31
C THR A 28 5.01 1.74 5.97
N ILE A 29 5.85 1.20 6.86
CA ILE A 29 5.53 -0.01 7.62
C ILE A 29 4.22 0.17 8.42
N ASP A 30 4.04 1.30 9.12
CA ASP A 30 2.79 1.63 9.83
C ASP A 30 1.54 1.61 8.92
N MET A 31 1.68 2.01 7.65
CA MET A 31 0.56 1.94 6.69
C MET A 31 0.31 0.50 6.23
N LEU A 32 1.36 -0.28 6.04
CA LEU A 32 1.25 -1.70 5.70
C LEU A 32 0.59 -2.49 6.83
N GLU A 33 0.89 -2.19 8.09
CA GLU A 33 0.22 -2.76 9.27
C GLU A 33 -1.28 -2.44 9.25
N ARG A 34 -1.66 -1.18 9.05
CA ARG A 34 -3.08 -0.79 8.95
C ARG A 34 -3.81 -1.47 7.79
N PHE A 35 -3.13 -1.67 6.66
CA PHE A 35 -3.72 -2.39 5.53
C PHE A 35 -3.89 -3.87 5.87
N ALA A 36 -2.89 -4.50 6.47
CA ALA A 36 -2.96 -5.90 6.91
C ALA A 36 -4.14 -6.11 7.89
N ASP A 37 -4.29 -5.22 8.87
CA ASP A 37 -5.41 -5.22 9.82
C ASP A 37 -6.77 -5.05 9.10
N ALA A 38 -6.86 -4.13 8.14
CA ALA A 38 -8.09 -3.87 7.38
C ALA A 38 -8.51 -5.05 6.48
N PHE A 39 -7.53 -5.86 6.05
CA PHE A 39 -7.76 -7.06 5.25
C PHE A 39 -7.87 -8.35 6.07
N ASP A 40 -7.65 -8.29 7.39
CA ASP A 40 -7.59 -9.44 8.29
C ASP A 40 -6.57 -10.50 7.82
N VAL A 41 -5.38 -10.04 7.45
CA VAL A 41 -4.27 -10.90 6.99
C VAL A 41 -2.99 -10.58 7.75
N PRO A 42 -2.07 -11.54 7.92
CA PRO A 42 -0.74 -11.24 8.44
C PRO A 42 0.02 -10.30 7.49
N ILE A 43 0.80 -9.38 8.04
CA ILE A 43 1.59 -8.41 7.25
C ILE A 43 2.51 -9.07 6.22
N ALA A 44 2.99 -10.28 6.51
CA ALA A 44 3.81 -11.07 5.59
C ALA A 44 3.10 -11.36 4.26
N ALA A 45 1.77 -11.42 4.23
CA ALA A 45 0.99 -11.64 3.01
C ALA A 45 1.03 -10.44 2.03
N LEU A 46 1.53 -9.28 2.47
CA LEU A 46 1.71 -8.10 1.61
C LEU A 46 3.05 -8.11 0.86
N PHE A 47 3.93 -9.06 1.16
CA PHE A 47 5.25 -9.19 0.53
C PHE A 47 5.31 -10.48 -0.29
N ASP A 48 5.78 -10.38 -1.52
CA ASP A 48 6.06 -11.55 -2.36
C ASP A 48 7.53 -11.97 -2.17
N GLU A 49 7.81 -13.27 -2.09
CA GLU A 49 9.16 -13.78 -1.82
C GLU A 49 10.16 -13.47 -2.95
N THR A 50 9.66 -13.00 -4.10
CA THR A 50 10.43 -12.80 -5.34
C THR A 50 10.80 -11.35 -5.67
N ASP A 51 10.22 -10.34 -5.01
CA ASP A 51 10.34 -8.93 -5.42
C ASP A 51 11.04 -8.04 -4.37
N PHE A 52 12.27 -8.41 -3.98
CA PHE A 52 13.13 -7.57 -3.12
C PHE A 52 13.94 -6.50 -3.89
N ASP A 53 13.69 -6.29 -5.18
CA ASP A 53 14.54 -5.42 -6.01
C ASP A 53 13.74 -4.55 -7.01
N GLU A 54 13.15 -3.45 -6.53
CA GLU A 54 13.17 -2.20 -7.32
C GLU A 54 12.86 -0.99 -6.42
N LYS A 55 13.83 -0.08 -6.26
CA LYS A 55 13.55 1.26 -5.73
C LYS A 55 12.50 1.90 -6.66
N PRO A 56 11.44 2.54 -6.14
CA PRO A 56 10.40 3.13 -6.98
C PRO A 56 11.04 4.11 -7.97
N LYS A 57 10.85 3.84 -9.26
CA LYS A 57 11.27 4.73 -10.34
C LYS A 57 10.49 6.03 -10.20
N ARG A 58 11.07 7.01 -9.49
CA ARG A 58 10.54 8.37 -9.44
C ARG A 58 10.40 8.84 -10.89
N LYS A 59 9.15 8.98 -11.37
CA LYS A 59 8.87 9.70 -12.61
C LYS A 59 9.33 11.15 -12.38
N LYS A 60 10.55 11.48 -12.83
CA LYS A 60 11.01 12.86 -12.91
C LYS A 60 10.11 13.57 -13.91
N ARG A 61 9.45 14.64 -13.46
CA ARG A 61 8.81 15.62 -14.34
C ARG A 61 9.87 16.37 -15.13
#